data_AF-A0A060XVI4-F1
#
_entry.id   AF-A0A060XVI4-F1
#
_cell.length_a   1.000
_cell.length_b   1.000
_cell.length_c   1.000
_cell.angle_alpha   90.00
_cell.angle_beta   90.00
_cell.angle_gamma   90.00
#
_symmetry.space_group_name_H-M   'P 1'
#
loop_
_entity.id
_entity.type
_entity.pdbx_description
1 polymer ?
#
loop_
_entity_poly.entity_id
_entity_poly.type
_entity_poly.pdbx_seq_one_letter_code
_entity_poly.pdbx_strand_id
1 'polypeptide(L)'
;MTTARYRPTWDLALDPLVSCKLCLGEFPLEQMTTITQCQCVFCTLCLKQYVELLIKEGLETAISCPDSACPERGHLLENEIECMVASEVMQRHKKLQFERVSSPGLSEVSSLNQNVCPIAPKSKSS
;
A
#
# COMPACT_ATOMS: atom_id res chain seq x y z
N MET A 1 -48.39 -5.69 -42.25
CA MET A 1 -48.45 -5.53 -40.78
C MET A 1 -47.92 -6.81 -40.16
N THR A 2 -46.68 -6.80 -39.67
CA THR A 2 -46.15 -7.86 -38.80
C THR A 2 -45.17 -7.20 -37.83
N THR A 3 -45.64 -7.02 -36.61
CA THR A 3 -44.94 -6.42 -35.47
C THR A 3 -43.87 -7.39 -34.98
N ALA A 4 -42.63 -7.20 -35.44
CA ALA A 4 -41.47 -7.87 -34.87
C ALA A 4 -41.22 -7.33 -33.46
N ARG A 5 -41.17 -8.25 -32.49
CA ARG A 5 -41.20 -7.98 -31.06
C ARG A 5 -39.94 -7.23 -30.61
N TYR A 6 -40.13 -6.03 -30.06
CA TYR A 6 -39.16 -5.34 -29.24
C TYR A 6 -38.92 -6.18 -27.98
N ARG A 7 -37.82 -6.96 -27.94
CA ARG A 7 -37.29 -7.50 -26.69
C ARG A 7 -36.38 -6.43 -26.11
N PRO A 8 -36.70 -5.78 -24.98
CA PRO A 8 -35.67 -5.18 -24.18
C PRO A 8 -34.92 -6.37 -23.57
N THR A 9 -33.90 -6.87 -24.27
CA THR A 9 -32.86 -7.63 -23.58
C THR A 9 -32.26 -6.63 -22.63
N TRP A 10 -32.44 -6.92 -21.35
CA TRP A 10 -31.86 -6.24 -20.23
C TRP A 10 -30.36 -6.19 -20.49
N ASP A 11 -29.92 -5.11 -21.14
CA ASP A 11 -28.55 -4.66 -21.17
C ASP A 11 -28.26 -4.16 -19.76
N LEU A 12 -28.25 -5.11 -18.83
CA LEU A 12 -27.68 -4.93 -17.52
C LEU A 12 -26.20 -4.80 -17.85
N ALA A 13 -25.76 -3.56 -18.08
CA ALA A 13 -24.37 -3.22 -18.27
C ALA A 13 -23.63 -3.83 -17.09
N LEU A 14 -23.11 -5.04 -17.28
CA LEU A 14 -22.22 -5.68 -16.34
C LEU A 14 -21.00 -4.78 -16.37
N ASP A 15 -20.88 -3.91 -15.37
CA ASP A 15 -19.68 -3.11 -15.19
C ASP A 15 -18.48 -4.05 -15.34
N PRO A 16 -17.53 -3.76 -16.23
CA PRO A 16 -16.44 -4.67 -16.51
C PRO A 16 -15.67 -4.92 -15.20
N LEU A 17 -15.87 -6.09 -14.62
CA LEU A 17 -15.18 -6.49 -13.41
C LEU A 17 -13.72 -6.74 -13.77
N VAL A 18 -12.84 -6.17 -12.96
CA VAL A 18 -11.41 -6.33 -13.09
C VAL A 18 -10.96 -7.40 -12.10
N SER A 19 -10.00 -8.24 -12.50
CA SER A 19 -9.42 -9.23 -11.61
C SER A 19 -8.22 -8.64 -10.87
N CYS A 20 -8.28 -8.62 -9.55
CA CYS A 20 -7.17 -8.18 -8.74
C CYS A 20 -6.10 -9.28 -8.66
N LYS A 21 -4.85 -8.95 -8.96
CA LYS A 21 -3.73 -9.91 -8.94
C LYS A 21 -3.25 -10.29 -7.53
N LEU A 22 -3.53 -9.49 -6.49
CA LEU A 22 -3.13 -9.80 -5.11
C LEU A 22 -4.06 -10.81 -4.44
N CYS A 23 -5.36 -10.59 -4.52
CA CYS A 23 -6.36 -11.44 -3.86
C CYS A 23 -7.05 -12.42 -4.81
N LEU A 24 -6.77 -12.34 -6.12
CA LEU A 24 -7.38 -13.16 -7.18
C LEU A 24 -8.91 -13.04 -7.26
N GLY A 25 -9.49 -11.97 -6.69
CA GLY A 25 -10.92 -11.68 -6.74
C GLY A 25 -11.30 -10.74 -7.88
N GLU A 26 -12.58 -10.77 -8.26
CA GLU A 26 -13.17 -9.88 -9.26
C GLU A 26 -13.89 -8.73 -8.56
N PHE A 27 -13.57 -7.48 -8.95
CA PHE A 27 -14.16 -6.29 -8.35
C PHE A 27 -14.52 -5.27 -9.43
N PRO A 28 -15.55 -4.45 -9.20
CA PRO A 28 -15.89 -3.35 -10.11
C PRO A 28 -14.77 -2.30 -10.12
N LEU A 29 -14.72 -1.51 -11.19
CA LEU A 29 -13.72 -0.46 -11.38
C LEU A 29 -13.74 0.59 -10.25
N GLU A 30 -14.90 0.85 -9.65
CA GLU A 30 -15.04 1.74 -8.47
C GLU A 30 -14.26 1.26 -7.23
N GLN A 31 -14.01 -0.05 -7.12
CA GLN A 31 -13.24 -0.65 -6.02
C GLN A 31 -11.81 -0.99 -6.44
N MET A 32 -11.40 -0.50 -7.60
CA MET A 32 -10.08 -0.71 -8.17
C MET A 32 -9.31 0.61 -8.12
N THR A 33 -8.04 0.51 -7.78
CA THR A 33 -7.11 1.64 -7.77
C THR A 33 -6.02 1.38 -8.80
N THR A 34 -5.85 2.34 -9.72
CA THR A 34 -4.86 2.27 -10.79
C THR A 34 -3.67 3.14 -10.44
N ILE A 35 -2.49 2.53 -10.35
CA ILE A 35 -1.26 3.26 -10.08
C ILE A 35 -0.87 4.05 -11.33
N THR A 36 -0.85 5.37 -11.25
CA THR A 36 -0.56 6.25 -12.40
C THR A 36 0.84 6.07 -12.99
N GLN A 37 1.85 5.70 -12.19
CA GLN A 37 3.21 5.48 -12.69
C GLN A 37 3.36 4.24 -13.59
N CYS A 38 2.66 3.14 -13.27
CA CYS A 38 2.85 1.87 -13.98
C CYS A 38 1.58 1.29 -14.61
N GLN A 39 0.44 1.98 -14.45
CA GLN A 39 -0.90 1.58 -14.88
C GLN A 39 -1.36 0.22 -14.34
N CYS A 40 -0.68 -0.32 -13.32
CA CYS A 40 -1.12 -1.54 -12.64
C CYS A 40 -2.38 -1.24 -11.82
N VAL A 41 -3.35 -2.16 -11.87
CA VAL A 41 -4.64 -2.00 -11.20
C VAL A 41 -4.86 -3.10 -10.17
N PHE A 42 -5.26 -2.70 -8.96
CA PHE A 42 -5.52 -3.62 -7.86
C PHE A 42 -6.75 -3.20 -7.07
N CYS A 43 -7.28 -4.14 -6.29
CA CYS A 43 -8.39 -3.84 -5.39
C CYS A 43 -7.95 -2.79 -4.36
N THR A 44 -8.78 -1.78 -4.09
CA THR A 44 -8.47 -0.68 -3.15
C THR A 44 -8.13 -1.21 -1.76
N LEU A 45 -8.80 -2.26 -1.30
CA LEU A 45 -8.48 -2.94 -0.03
C LEU A 45 -7.06 -3.50 -0.01
N CYS A 46 -6.69 -4.24 -1.06
CA CYS A 46 -5.40 -4.91 -1.20
C CYS A 46 -4.26 -3.88 -1.18
N LEU A 47 -4.43 -2.83 -2.00
CA LEU A 47 -3.44 -1.77 -2.14
C LEU A 47 -3.32 -0.96 -0.84
N LYS A 48 -4.45 -0.65 -0.20
CA LYS A 48 -4.48 0.05 1.09
C LYS A 48 -3.72 -0.72 2.17
N GLN A 49 -4.02 -2.00 2.36
CA GLN A 49 -3.32 -2.83 3.36
C GLN A 49 -1.82 -2.88 3.09
N TYR A 50 -1.44 -3.06 1.83
CA TYR A 50 -0.04 -3.10 1.41
C TYR A 50 0.70 -1.79 1.75
N VAL A 51 0.09 -0.65 1.42
CA VAL A 51 0.66 0.67 1.72
C VAL A 51 0.74 0.93 3.23
N GLU A 52 -0.33 0.64 3.97
CA GLU A 52 -0.33 0.81 5.44
C GLU A 52 0.77 -0.02 6.11
N LEU A 53 1.03 -1.23 5.59
CA LEU A 53 2.07 -2.12 6.09
C LEU A 53 3.47 -1.56 5.81
N LEU A 54 3.74 -1.15 4.57
CA LEU A 54 5.05 -0.55 4.21
C LEU A 54 5.36 0.73 5.00
N ILE A 55 4.35 1.57 5.23
CA ILE A 55 4.50 2.78 6.05
C ILE A 55 4.75 2.42 7.52
N LYS A 56 4.10 1.37 8.04
CA LYS A 56 4.34 0.87 9.40
C LYS A 56 5.74 0.29 9.56
N GLU A 57 6.25 -0.44 8.57
CA GLU A 57 7.61 -0.97 8.57
C GLU A 57 8.66 0.15 8.40
N GLY A 58 8.34 1.17 7.63
CA GLY A 58 9.17 2.37 7.47
C GLY A 58 10.49 2.15 6.73
N LEU A 59 10.64 1.03 6.03
CA LEU A 59 11.85 0.63 5.30
C LEU A 59 12.03 1.44 4.00
N GLU A 60 10.95 1.83 3.32
CA GLU A 60 10.98 2.57 2.05
C GLU A 60 10.18 3.89 2.14
N THR A 61 10.77 5.01 1.68
CA THR A 61 10.07 6.31 1.58
C THR A 61 9.15 6.34 0.37
N ALA A 62 9.44 5.55 -0.66
CA ALA A 62 8.61 5.42 -1.84
C ALA A 62 7.96 4.04 -1.83
N ILE A 63 6.63 4.01 -1.88
CA ILE A 63 5.88 2.76 -1.87
C ILE A 63 5.94 2.16 -3.28
N SER A 64 6.66 1.05 -3.45
CA SER A 64 6.81 0.38 -4.74
C SER A 64 5.52 -0.35 -5.16
N CYS A 65 5.34 -0.61 -6.46
CA CYS A 65 4.20 -1.39 -6.96
C CYS A 65 4.23 -2.82 -6.39
N PRO A 66 3.10 -3.37 -5.89
CA PRO A 66 3.05 -4.72 -5.33
C PRO A 66 3.23 -5.84 -6.37
N ASP A 67 3.17 -5.52 -7.66
CA ASP A 67 3.34 -6.50 -8.72
C ASP A 67 4.81 -6.67 -9.09
N SER A 68 5.34 -7.87 -8.83
CA SER A 68 6.73 -8.22 -9.11
C SER A 68 7.04 -8.34 -10.60
N ALA A 69 6.03 -8.44 -11.46
CA ALA A 69 6.16 -8.46 -12.91
C ALA A 69 6.01 -7.05 -13.52
N CYS A 70 5.79 -6.02 -12.70
CA CYS A 70 5.69 -4.64 -13.14
C CYS A 70 7.04 -4.18 -13.72
N PRO A 71 7.12 -3.90 -15.03
CA PRO A 71 8.39 -3.58 -15.69
C PRO A 71 8.96 -2.25 -15.22
N GLU A 72 8.08 -1.27 -14.98
CA GLU A 72 8.42 0.08 -14.54
C GLU A 72 8.80 0.13 -13.05
N ARG A 73 8.43 -0.89 -12.27
CA ARG A 73 8.51 -0.88 -10.79
C ARG A 73 8.03 0.45 -10.20
N GLY A 74 6.95 0.98 -10.76
CA GLY A 74 6.47 2.31 -10.45
C GLY A 74 6.17 2.48 -8.97
N HIS A 75 6.30 3.71 -8.48
CA HIS A 75 5.98 4.03 -7.10
C HIS A 75 4.58 4.66 -6.98
N LEU A 76 3.92 4.45 -5.85
CA LEU A 76 2.68 5.15 -5.56
C LEU A 76 2.98 6.59 -5.17
N LEU A 77 2.17 7.52 -5.69
CA LEU A 77 2.26 8.94 -5.37
C LEU A 77 1.69 9.21 -3.98
N GLU A 78 2.21 10.22 -3.29
CA GLU A 78 1.68 10.64 -1.99
C GLU A 78 0.19 10.97 -2.02
N ASN A 79 -0.29 11.55 -3.11
CA ASN A 79 -1.71 11.90 -3.28
C ASN A 79 -2.62 10.66 -3.32
N GLU A 80 -2.15 9.59 -3.96
CA GLU A 80 -2.87 8.31 -4.04
C GLU A 80 -2.92 7.67 -2.64
N ILE A 81 -1.78 7.71 -1.95
CA ILE A 81 -1.66 7.16 -0.60
C ILE A 81 -2.54 7.94 0.38
N GLU A 82 -2.51 9.27 0.34
CA GLU A 82 -3.30 10.15 1.22
C GLU A 82 -4.81 9.95 1.07
N CYS A 83 -5.26 9.62 -0.14
CA CYS A 83 -6.67 9.31 -0.40
C CYS A 83 -7.07 7.93 0.17
N MET A 84 -6.15 6.96 0.18
CA MET A 84 -6.42 5.58 0.56
C MET A 84 -6.22 5.28 2.05
N VAL A 85 -5.21 5.88 2.68
CA VAL A 85 -4.83 5.61 4.08
C VAL A 85 -5.32 6.73 5.01
N ALA A 86 -5.44 6.40 6.30
CA ALA A 86 -5.81 7.41 7.29
C ALA A 86 -4.71 8.47 7.45
N SER A 87 -5.10 9.69 7.83
CA SER A 87 -4.17 10.81 8.02
C SER A 87 -3.03 10.49 9.00
N GLU A 88 -3.28 9.64 10.00
CA GLU A 88 -2.25 9.18 10.95
C GLU A 88 -1.13 8.38 10.24
N VAL A 89 -1.50 7.51 9.31
CA VAL A 89 -0.55 6.72 8.51
C VAL A 89 0.23 7.66 7.59
N MET A 90 -0.43 8.62 6.95
CA MET A 90 0.25 9.65 6.14
C MET A 90 1.23 10.51 6.92
N GLN A 91 0.89 10.89 8.15
CA GLN A 91 1.79 11.67 8.99
C GLN A 91 3.07 10.90 9.30
N ARG A 92 2.95 9.59 9.58
CA ARG A 92 4.12 8.71 9.71
C ARG A 92 4.96 8.68 8.44
N HIS A 93 4.32 8.52 7.28
CA HIS A 93 5.01 8.49 6.00
C HIS A 93 5.79 9.79 5.74
N LYS A 94 5.15 10.96 5.92
CA LYS A 94 5.81 12.28 5.78
C LYS A 94 6.96 12.46 6.77
N LYS A 95 6.81 11.98 8.01
CA LYS A 95 7.90 11.99 9.00
C LYS A 95 9.09 11.14 8.54
N LEU A 96 8.86 9.92 8.07
CA LEU A 96 9.89 9.02 7.55
C LEU A 96 10.62 9.64 6.34
N GLN A 97 9.88 10.28 5.43
CA GLN A 97 10.46 10.99 4.31
C GLN A 97 11.37 12.13 4.78
N PHE A 98 10.91 12.95 5.72
CA PHE A 98 11.70 14.05 6.26
C PHE A 98 12.97 13.57 6.96
N GLU A 99 12.88 12.53 7.79
CA GLU A 99 14.00 11.99 8.57
C GLU A 99 15.11 11.43 7.66
N ARG A 100 14.73 10.77 6.55
CA ARG A 100 15.68 10.26 5.54
C ARG A 100 16.25 11.35 4.63
N VAL A 101 15.44 12.29 4.16
CA VAL A 101 15.92 13.39 3.30
C VAL A 101 16.84 14.34 4.08
N SER A 102 16.55 14.55 5.36
CA SER A 102 17.40 15.37 6.24
C SER A 102 18.68 14.66 6.68
N SER A 103 18.81 13.35 6.44
CA SER A 103 19.95 12.54 6.88
C SER A 103 20.45 11.61 5.77
N PRO A 104 21.10 12.11 4.70
CA PRO A 104 21.62 11.26 3.61
C PRO A 104 22.83 10.38 4.01
N GLY A 105 22.96 9.92 5.27
CA GLY A 105 24.19 9.25 5.71
C GLY A 105 24.17 8.35 6.95
N LEU A 106 23.03 8.02 7.58
CA LEU A 106 23.04 7.14 8.77
C LEU A 106 21.82 6.20 8.81
N SER A 107 21.76 5.21 7.93
CA SER A 107 20.73 4.15 7.97
C SER A 107 21.27 2.80 8.45
N GLU A 108 22.15 2.75 9.46
CA GLU A 108 22.59 1.42 9.96
C GLU A 108 22.85 1.27 11.48
N VAL A 109 22.31 2.12 12.35
CA VAL A 109 22.39 1.86 13.81
C VAL A 109 21.07 2.08 14.56
N SER A 110 20.09 1.22 14.34
CA SER A 110 18.96 1.10 15.30
C SER A 110 18.45 -0.32 15.56
N SER A 111 19.10 -1.36 15.03
CA SER A 111 18.77 -2.75 15.38
C SER A 111 19.55 -3.31 16.58
N LEU A 112 20.35 -2.51 17.30
CA LEU A 112 20.95 -2.94 18.56
C LEU A 112 20.24 -2.32 19.77
N ASN A 113 18.97 -2.67 19.96
CA ASN A 113 18.37 -2.67 21.29
C ASN A 113 17.29 -3.76 21.40
N GLN A 114 17.71 -5.00 21.18
CA GLN A 114 17.07 -6.13 21.83
C GLN A 114 18.13 -6.81 22.69
N ASN A 115 17.86 -6.87 23.99
CA ASN A 115 18.63 -7.47 25.08
C ASN A 115 19.68 -6.59 25.80
N VAL A 116 19.20 -5.57 26.52
CA VAL A 116 19.71 -5.36 27.89
C VAL A 116 18.66 -5.91 28.85
N CYS A 117 18.87 -7.13 29.33
CA CYS A 117 18.20 -7.60 30.54
C CYS A 117 18.80 -6.82 31.72
N PRO A 118 18.00 -6.12 32.54
CA PRO A 118 18.48 -5.58 33.80
C PRO A 118 18.59 -6.73 34.80
N ILE A 119 19.79 -7.29 35.00
CA ILE A 119 20.07 -8.05 36.22
C ILE A 119 20.74 -7.08 37.19
N ALA A 120 19.97 -6.71 38.21
CA ALA A 120 20.30 -5.82 39.30
C ALA A 120 21.59 -6.24 40.06
N PRO A 121 22.25 -5.28 40.74
CA PRO A 121 23.52 -5.51 41.43
C PRO A 121 23.31 -6.35 42.69
N LYS A 122 24.16 -7.37 42.89
CA LYS A 122 24.26 -8.05 44.19
C LYS A 122 25.53 -7.59 44.91
N SER A 123 25.28 -6.74 45.89
CA SER A 123 26.03 -6.25 47.04
C SER A 123 27.30 -7.02 47.45
N LYS A 124 28.33 -6.25 47.82
CA LYS A 124 29.47 -6.66 48.66
C LYS A 124 29.04 -6.98 50.10
N SER A 125 29.59 -8.03 50.70
CA SER A 125 29.88 -8.26 52.15
C SER A 125 30.10 -9.76 52.33
N SER A 126 31.03 -10.32 53.10
CA SER A 126 32.20 -9.86 53.85
C SER A 126 33.07 -11.12 54.04
#